data_AF-A0A2K5D810-F1
#
_entry.id   AF-A0A2K5D810-F1
#
_cell.length_a   1.000
_cell.length_b   1.000
_cell.length_c   1.000
_cell.angle_alpha   90.00
_cell.angle_beta   90.00
_cell.angle_gamma   90.00
#
_symmetry.space_group_name_H-M   'P 1'
#
loop_
_entity.id
_entity.type
_entity.pdbx_description
1 polymer ?
#
loop_
_entity_poly.entity_id
_entity_poly.type
_entity_poly.pdbx_seq_one_letter_code
_entity_poly.pdbx_strand_id
1 'polypeptide(L)'
;MDRYAGALEEVADGARQQGRYYQLLSALQSLVKDLPRYQRLSYTTLSDLALALLDSTMFEIAQGLLEIQHLTKKSLYNRHLRLQNEHRGVAVLLCRGLPAP
;
A
#
# COMPACT_ATOMS: atom_id res chain seq x y z
N MET A 1 29.48 18.51 -2.42
CA MET A 1 29.92 17.34 -1.63
C MET A 1 28.74 16.40 -1.37
N ASP A 2 27.82 16.28 -2.35
CA ASP A 2 26.45 15.78 -2.10
C ASP A 2 26.18 14.42 -2.76
N ARG A 3 27.10 13.94 -3.63
CA ARG A 3 26.98 12.63 -4.29
C ARG A 3 27.43 11.47 -3.42
N TYR A 4 28.27 11.71 -2.41
CA TYR A 4 28.73 10.67 -1.48
C TYR A 4 27.69 10.34 -0.40
N ALA A 5 26.83 11.29 -0.04
CA ALA A 5 25.76 11.07 0.94
C ALA A 5 24.68 10.10 0.40
N GLY A 6 24.22 10.31 -0.84
CA GLY A 6 23.22 9.43 -1.46
C GLY A 6 23.72 8.01 -1.75
N ALA A 7 25.01 7.83 -2.07
CA ALA A 7 25.59 6.50 -2.28
C ALA A 7 25.73 5.69 -0.97
N LEU A 8 25.97 6.36 0.16
CA LEU A 8 26.02 5.70 1.46
C LEU A 8 24.62 5.33 1.97
N GLU A 9 23.60 6.10 1.62
CA GLU A 9 22.20 5.83 1.98
C GLU A 9 21.62 4.67 1.16
N GLU A 10 21.90 4.59 -0.14
CA GLU A 10 21.59 3.43 -1.00
C GLU A 10 22.28 2.13 -0.53
N VAL A 11 23.55 2.21 -0.14
CA VAL A 11 24.28 1.04 0.42
C VAL A 11 23.74 0.68 1.81
N ALA A 12 23.32 1.66 2.61
CA ALA A 12 22.70 1.41 3.91
C ALA A 12 21.31 0.77 3.78
N ASP A 13 20.51 1.18 2.80
CA ASP A 13 19.22 0.55 2.50
C ASP A 13 19.40 -0.84 1.86
N GLY A 14 20.41 -1.01 1.02
CA GLY A 14 20.85 -2.33 0.54
C GLY A 14 21.29 -3.26 1.68
N ALA A 15 22.05 -2.75 2.65
CA ALA A 15 22.51 -3.53 3.81
C ALA A 15 21.37 -3.86 4.78
N ARG A 16 20.41 -2.95 4.98
CA ARG A 16 19.18 -3.19 5.77
C ARG A 16 18.28 -4.21 5.09
N GLN A 17 18.16 -4.14 3.76
CA GLN A 17 17.39 -5.08 2.96
C GLN A 17 18.05 -6.46 2.93
N GLN A 18 19.39 -6.53 2.83
CA GLN A 18 20.15 -7.76 2.97
C GLN A 18 20.00 -8.36 4.37
N GLY A 19 20.08 -7.54 5.42
CA GLY A 19 19.85 -8.00 6.79
C GLY A 19 18.46 -8.61 6.99
N ARG A 20 17.41 -7.95 6.47
CA ARG A 20 16.05 -8.50 6.46
C ARG A 20 15.93 -9.77 5.64
N TYR A 21 16.59 -9.84 4.48
CA TYR A 21 16.62 -11.02 3.62
C TYR A 21 17.23 -12.23 4.35
N TYR A 22 18.38 -12.06 5.02
CA TYR A 22 19.01 -13.12 5.80
C TYR A 22 18.20 -13.52 7.04
N GLN A 23 17.51 -12.57 7.68
CA GLN A 23 16.60 -12.87 8.78
C GLN A 23 15.40 -13.71 8.31
N LEU A 24 14.76 -13.34 7.21
CA LEU A 24 13.66 -14.12 6.64
C LEU A 24 14.13 -15.51 6.19
N LEU A 25 15.29 -15.60 5.52
CA LEU A 25 15.87 -16.86 5.06
C LEU A 25 16.16 -17.81 6.23
N SER A 26 16.69 -17.30 7.33
CA SER A 26 16.98 -18.12 8.52
C SER A 26 15.71 -18.60 9.23
N ALA A 27 14.67 -17.77 9.31
CA ALA A 27 13.36 -18.18 9.83
C ALA A 27 12.71 -19.27 8.96
N LEU A 28 12.79 -19.12 7.63
CA LEU A 28 12.25 -20.09 6.67
C LEU A 28 13.03 -21.42 6.72
N GLN A 29 14.35 -21.36 6.85
CA GLN A 29 15.20 -22.53 7.05
C GLN A 29 14.92 -23.24 8.39
N SER A 30 14.60 -22.50 9.45
CA SER A 30 14.18 -23.09 10.72
C SER A 30 12.85 -23.85 10.57
N LEU A 31 11.87 -23.23 9.91
CA LEU A 31 10.56 -23.85 9.69
C LEU A 31 10.63 -25.09 8.80
N VAL A 32 11.54 -25.10 7.81
CA VAL A 32 11.77 -26.27 6.93
C VAL A 32 12.52 -27.40 7.66
N LYS A 33 13.29 -27.10 8.70
CA LYS A 33 13.94 -28.14 9.52
C LYS A 33 12.94 -28.95 10.35
N ASP A 34 11.79 -28.37 10.68
CA ASP A 34 10.71 -29.02 11.42
C ASP A 34 9.71 -29.76 10.51
N LEU A 35 9.88 -29.69 9.18
CA LEU A 35 9.08 -30.44 8.22
C LEU A 35 9.71 -31.83 7.98
N PRO A 36 8.94 -32.94 8.03
CA PRO A 36 9.46 -34.28 7.84
C PRO A 36 10.21 -34.40 6.50
N ARG A 37 11.43 -34.96 6.56
CA ARG A 37 12.52 -34.96 5.55
C ARG A 37 12.20 -35.43 4.11
N TYR A 38 10.95 -35.75 3.77
CA TYR A 38 10.56 -36.33 2.49
C TYR A 38 10.06 -35.32 1.44
N GLN A 39 10.04 -34.02 1.77
CA GLN A 39 9.65 -32.99 0.80
C GLN A 39 10.56 -31.76 0.89
N ARG A 40 11.85 -31.93 0.56
CA ARG A 40 12.73 -30.78 0.29
C ARG A 40 12.22 -30.08 -0.96
N LEU A 41 11.40 -29.05 -0.76
CA LEU A 41 11.13 -28.05 -1.79
C LEU A 41 12.49 -27.61 -2.36
N SER A 42 12.64 -27.67 -3.68
CA SER A 42 13.92 -27.38 -4.32
C SER A 42 14.31 -25.94 -4.03
N TYR A 43 15.61 -25.68 -3.91
CA TYR A 43 16.15 -24.32 -3.71
C TYR A 43 15.62 -23.33 -4.76
N THR A 44 15.33 -23.82 -5.97
CA THR A 44 14.70 -23.04 -7.04
C THR A 44 13.29 -22.58 -6.66
N THR A 45 12.43 -23.47 -6.16
CA THR A 45 11.07 -23.09 -5.73
C THR A 45 11.06 -22.10 -4.57
N LEU A 46 12.01 -22.21 -3.65
CA LEU A 46 12.17 -21.24 -2.56
C LEU A 46 12.65 -19.88 -3.07
N SER A 47 13.55 -19.88 -4.07
CA SER A 47 14.03 -18.66 -4.73
C SER A 47 12.93 -17.98 -5.55
N ASP A 48 12.14 -18.76 -6.29
CA ASP A 48 11.00 -18.27 -7.07
C ASP A 48 9.91 -17.67 -6.17
N LEU A 49 9.64 -18.28 -5.02
CA LEU A 49 8.71 -17.73 -4.03
C LEU A 49 9.21 -16.41 -3.44
N ALA A 50 10.51 -16.32 -3.13
CA ALA A 50 11.12 -15.09 -2.64
C ALA A 50 11.10 -13.98 -3.69
N LEU A 51 11.31 -14.31 -4.96
CA LEU A 51 11.18 -13.40 -6.11
C LEU A 51 9.74 -12.91 -6.29
N ALA A 52 8.74 -13.79 -6.18
CA ALA A 52 7.34 -13.41 -6.25
C ALA A 52 6.90 -12.50 -5.08
N LEU A 53 7.49 -12.67 -3.90
CA LEU A 53 7.29 -11.78 -2.76
C LEU A 53 8.04 -10.45 -2.90
N LEU A 54 9.12 -10.43 -3.68
CA LEU A 54 9.91 -9.22 -4.04
C LEU A 54 9.26 -8.41 -5.16
N ASP A 55 8.33 -9.00 -5.93
CA ASP A 55 7.60 -8.33 -7.00
C ASP A 55 6.54 -7.38 -6.39
N SER A 56 7.09 -6.32 -5.81
CA SER A 56 6.45 -5.23 -5.08
C SER A 56 5.42 -4.49 -5.94
N THR A 57 5.54 -4.63 -7.26
CA THR A 57 4.71 -3.97 -8.27
C THR A 57 3.23 -4.34 -8.16
N MET A 58 2.90 -5.61 -7.92
CA MET A 58 1.50 -6.04 -7.81
C MET A 58 0.84 -5.50 -6.52
N PHE A 59 1.59 -5.42 -5.42
CA PHE A 59 1.11 -4.83 -4.16
C PHE A 59 0.98 -3.30 -4.27
N GLU A 60 1.93 -2.63 -4.92
CA GLU A 60 1.86 -1.19 -5.19
C GLU A 60 0.68 -0.82 -6.08
N ILE A 61 0.42 -1.59 -7.15
CA ILE A 61 -0.75 -1.38 -8.01
C ILE A 61 -2.05 -1.59 -7.22
N ALA A 62 -2.15 -2.69 -6.44
CA ALA A 62 -3.33 -2.96 -5.64
C ALA A 62 -3.58 -1.84 -4.60
N GLN A 63 -2.51 -1.34 -3.97
CA GLN A 63 -2.58 -0.24 -3.02
C GLN A 63 -3.00 1.08 -3.69
N GLY A 64 -2.43 1.40 -4.87
CA GLY A 64 -2.81 2.59 -5.63
C GLY A 64 -4.28 2.56 -6.06
N LEU A 65 -4.78 1.39 -6.51
CA LEU A 65 -6.20 1.22 -6.82
C LEU A 65 -7.10 1.40 -5.58
N LEU A 66 -6.67 0.93 -4.42
CA LEU A 66 -7.39 1.09 -3.17
C LEU A 66 -7.44 2.57 -2.74
N GLU A 67 -6.36 3.32 -2.91
CA GLU A 67 -6.29 4.75 -2.60
C GLU A 67 -7.21 5.58 -3.52
N ILE A 68 -7.18 5.33 -4.84
CA ILE A 68 -8.09 5.95 -5.81
C ILE A 68 -9.55 5.68 -5.41
N GLN A 69 -9.87 4.46 -5.01
CA GLN A 69 -11.21 4.09 -4.56
C GLN A 69 -11.63 4.91 -3.32
N HIS A 70 -10.76 5.02 -2.31
CA HIS A 70 -11.05 5.77 -1.10
C HIS A 70 -11.28 7.26 -1.39
N LEU A 71 -10.42 7.87 -2.22
CA LEU A 71 -10.56 9.27 -2.63
C LEU A 71 -11.87 9.52 -3.40
N THR A 72 -12.24 8.60 -4.29
CA THR A 72 -13.50 8.68 -5.06
C THR A 72 -14.72 8.55 -4.16
N LYS A 73 -14.71 7.61 -3.21
CA LYS A 73 -15.79 7.49 -2.21
C LYS A 73 -15.94 8.77 -1.40
N LYS A 74 -14.82 9.35 -0.95
CA LYS A 74 -14.80 10.60 -0.18
C LYS A 74 -15.32 11.79 -1.00
N SER A 75 -14.93 11.90 -2.27
CA SER A 75 -15.37 13.00 -3.14
C SER A 75 -16.88 12.94 -3.44
N LEU A 76 -17.41 11.73 -3.69
CA LEU A 76 -18.85 11.51 -3.90
C LEU A 76 -19.67 11.80 -2.65
N TYR A 77 -19.20 11.36 -1.48
CA TYR A 77 -19.86 11.67 -0.21
C TYR A 77 -19.91 13.18 0.04
N ASN A 78 -18.79 13.88 -0.14
CA ASN A 78 -18.75 15.34 0.01
C ASN A 78 -19.66 16.04 -1.00
N ARG A 79 -19.74 15.54 -2.25
CA ARG A 79 -20.66 16.07 -3.26
C ARG A 79 -22.11 15.91 -2.84
N HIS A 80 -22.48 14.73 -2.32
CA HIS A 80 -23.83 14.49 -1.82
C HIS A 80 -24.18 15.44 -0.67
N LEU A 81 -23.26 15.61 0.29
CA LEU A 81 -23.46 16.52 1.42
C LEU A 81 -23.60 17.98 0.98
N ARG A 82 -22.82 18.44 0.00
CA ARG A 82 -22.96 19.78 -0.59
C ARG A 82 -24.35 19.99 -1.19
N LEU A 83 -24.82 19.06 -2.01
CA LEU A 83 -26.15 19.12 -2.62
C LEU A 83 -27.26 19.13 -1.56
N GLN A 84 -27.14 18.32 -0.51
CA GLN A 84 -28.10 18.35 0.60
C GLN A 84 -28.11 19.69 1.33
N ASN A 85 -26.94 20.29 1.56
CA ASN A 85 -26.84 21.61 2.20
C ASN A 85 -27.37 22.72 1.30
N GLU A 86 -27.14 22.66 0.00
CA GLU A 86 -27.74 23.59 -0.98
C GLU A 86 -29.25 23.48 -0.96
N HIS A 87 -29.82 22.27 -1.05
CA HIS A 87 -31.27 22.06 -0.98
C HIS A 87 -31.87 22.56 0.34
N ARG A 88 -31.17 22.34 1.47
CA ARG A 88 -31.59 22.89 2.76
C ARG A 88 -31.49 24.41 2.80
N GLY A 89 -30.43 25.00 2.27
CA GLY A 89 -30.24 26.45 2.19
C GLY A 89 -31.31 27.13 1.34
N VAL A 90 -31.64 26.54 0.18
CA VAL A 90 -32.73 26.99 -0.69
C VAL A 90 -34.08 26.85 0.02
N ALA A 91 -34.35 25.72 0.68
CA ALA A 91 -35.58 25.55 1.45
C ALA A 91 -35.72 26.59 2.59
N VAL A 92 -34.62 26.91 3.28
CA VAL A 92 -34.60 27.94 4.33
C VAL A 92 -34.82 29.35 3.74
N LEU A 93 -34.22 29.67 2.60
CA LEU A 93 -34.43 30.94 1.90
C LEU A 93 -35.89 31.10 1.44
N LEU A 94 -36.47 30.02 0.89
CA LEU A 94 -37.87 29.98 0.47
C LEU A 94 -38.82 30.18 1.66
N CYS A 95 -38.56 29.49 2.80
CA CYS A 95 -39.32 29.70 4.04
C CYS A 95 -39.18 31.11 4.62
N ARG A 96 -38.06 31.80 4.34
CA ARG A 96 -37.82 33.20 4.76
C ARG A 96 -38.33 34.23 3.77
N GLY A 97 -38.91 33.82 2.64
CA GLY A 97 -39.44 34.73 1.62
C GLY A 97 -38.38 35.59 0.93
N LEU A 98 -37.10 35.18 0.98
CA LEU A 98 -36.00 35.91 0.33
C LEU A 98 -35.87 35.41 -1.13
N PRO A 99 -35.72 36.31 -2.13
CA PRO A 99 -35.52 35.88 -3.51
C PRO A 99 -34.20 35.12 -3.65
N ALA A 100 -34.23 34.01 -4.40
CA ALA A 100 -33.02 33.29 -4.79
C ALA A 100 -32.17 34.16 -5.74
N PRO A 101 -30.82 34.15 -5.64
CA PRO A 101 -29.95 34.86 -6.56
C PRO A 101 -29.97 34.28 -7.98
#